data_AF-A0A6G0XDV6-F1
#
_entry.id   AF-A0A6G0XDV6-F1
#
_cell.length_a   1.000
_cell.length_b   1.000
_cell.length_c   1.000
_cell.angle_alpha   90.00
_cell.angle_beta   90.00
_cell.angle_gamma   90.00
#
_symmetry.space_group_name_H-M   'P 1'
#
loop_
_entity.id
_entity.type
_entity.pdbx_description
1 polymer ?
#
loop_
_entity_poly.entity_id
_entity_poly.type
_entity_poly.pdbx_seq_one_letter_code
_entity_poly.pdbx_strand_id
1 'polypeptide(L)'
;MPGFQHLKPLYDKRVPNRYLVVRTLWASTPVFFHNVYAPVEDDQRAAFFASLPTDFDDDDQGIHIIGGDFNLPLNTALDATSPSANYNNGKAECLAWLAALRVTDAYRLKYPSTRVFSRPGRRNRLDYIFVDWGLATHHLHNSVYEAN
;
A
#
# COMPACT_ATOMS: atom_id res chain seq x y z
N MET A 1 -16.60 5.93 -16.49
CA MET A 1 -15.28 6.30 -15.94
C MET A 1 -14.21 5.62 -16.79
N PRO A 2 -13.19 6.33 -17.29
CA PRO A 2 -12.08 5.71 -18.02
C PRO A 2 -11.52 4.50 -17.28
N GLY A 3 -11.25 3.41 -17.99
CA GLY A 3 -10.76 2.15 -17.43
C GLY A 3 -11.81 1.21 -16.85
N PHE A 4 -12.98 1.68 -16.40
CA PHE A 4 -13.97 0.79 -15.76
C PHE A 4 -14.39 -0.40 -16.63
N GLN A 5 -14.45 -0.20 -17.95
CA GLN A 5 -14.77 -1.26 -18.94
C GLN A 5 -13.73 -2.39 -19.01
N HIS A 6 -12.50 -2.16 -18.53
CA HIS A 6 -11.41 -3.15 -18.51
C HIS A 6 -11.11 -3.67 -17.12
N LEU A 7 -11.93 -3.29 -16.12
CA LEU A 7 -11.74 -3.71 -14.74
C LEU A 7 -11.98 -5.22 -14.61
N LYS A 8 -10.95 -5.95 -14.19
CA LYS A 8 -11.02 -7.39 -13.92
C LYS A 8 -10.35 -7.73 -12.58
N PRO A 9 -11.00 -8.51 -11.70
CA PRO A 9 -10.31 -9.07 -10.54
C PRO A 9 -9.33 -10.17 -10.96
N LEU A 10 -8.17 -10.22 -10.31
CA LEU A 10 -7.20 -11.32 -10.48
C LEU A 10 -7.34 -12.27 -9.29
N TYR A 11 -8.34 -13.16 -9.37
CA TYR A 11 -8.70 -14.02 -8.23
C TYR A 11 -7.67 -15.11 -7.91
N ASP A 12 -6.87 -15.50 -8.88
CA ASP A 12 -5.72 -16.39 -8.75
C ASP A 12 -4.60 -15.79 -7.88
N LYS A 13 -4.53 -14.46 -7.83
CA LYS A 13 -3.54 -13.70 -7.05
C LYS A 13 -4.04 -13.25 -5.67
N ARG A 14 -5.28 -13.60 -5.28
CA ARG A 14 -5.89 -13.12 -4.02
C ARG A 14 -5.47 -13.94 -2.82
N VAL A 15 -5.47 -13.32 -1.64
CA VAL A 15 -5.50 -14.04 -0.35
C VAL A 15 -6.90 -13.84 0.24
N PRO A 16 -7.71 -14.91 0.39
CA PRO A 16 -9.09 -14.79 0.86
C PRO A 16 -9.20 -13.95 2.13
N ASN A 17 -10.14 -13.01 2.14
CA ASN A 17 -10.43 -12.09 3.26
C ASN A 17 -9.29 -11.15 3.68
N ARG A 18 -8.15 -11.14 2.98
CA ARG A 18 -6.94 -10.40 3.37
C ARG A 18 -6.31 -9.58 2.24
N TYR A 19 -6.42 -10.02 0.99
CA TYR A 19 -5.82 -9.35 -0.15
C TYR A 19 -6.63 -9.57 -1.41
N LEU A 20 -6.96 -8.48 -2.10
CA LEU A 20 -7.57 -8.49 -3.44
C LEU A 20 -6.80 -7.54 -4.35
N VAL A 21 -6.63 -7.93 -5.60
CA VAL A 21 -6.11 -7.07 -6.65
C VAL A 21 -7.05 -7.07 -7.85
N VAL A 22 -7.30 -5.89 -8.40
CA VAL A 22 -8.02 -5.70 -9.65
C VAL A 22 -7.11 -4.98 -10.65
N ARG A 23 -7.17 -5.39 -11.91
CA ARG A 23 -6.46 -4.77 -13.03
C ARG A 23 -7.44 -4.00 -13.89
N THR A 24 -7.01 -2.86 -14.40
CA THR A 24 -7.70 -2.07 -15.41
C THR A 24 -6.69 -1.48 -16.41
N LEU A 25 -7.17 -0.62 -17.31
CA LEU A 25 -6.35 0.16 -18.23
C LEU A 25 -6.67 1.65 -18.06
N TRP A 26 -5.64 2.47 -17.90
CA TRP A 26 -5.73 3.92 -18.08
C TRP A 26 -5.10 4.27 -19.43
N ALA A 27 -5.95 4.61 -20.41
CA ALA A 27 -5.57 4.60 -21.82
C ALA A 27 -4.99 3.24 -22.22
N SER A 28 -3.69 3.15 -22.53
CA SER A 28 -2.98 1.90 -22.84
C SER A 28 -2.16 1.35 -21.68
N THR A 29 -2.09 2.07 -20.54
CA THR A 29 -1.25 1.71 -19.41
C THR A 29 -1.99 0.76 -18.46
N PRO A 30 -1.44 -0.42 -18.15
CA PRO A 30 -1.98 -1.30 -17.11
C PRO A 30 -1.95 -0.64 -15.73
N VAL A 31 -3.05 -0.75 -15.00
CA VAL A 31 -3.16 -0.21 -13.63
C VAL A 31 -3.73 -1.26 -12.70
N PHE A 32 -3.09 -1.43 -11.56
CA PHE A 32 -3.42 -2.41 -10.54
C PHE A 32 -3.82 -1.71 -9.25
N PHE A 33 -5.02 -2.01 -8.76
CA PHE A 33 -5.48 -1.57 -7.45
C PHE A 33 -5.44 -2.75 -6.50
N HIS A 34 -4.63 -2.63 -5.46
CA HIS A 34 -4.47 -3.64 -4.43
C HIS A 34 -5.16 -3.16 -3.15
N ASN A 35 -6.00 -4.01 -2.57
CA ASN A 35 -6.63 -3.79 -1.28
C ASN A 35 -6.07 -4.81 -0.27
N VAL A 36 -5.48 -4.31 0.82
CA VAL A 36 -4.79 -5.10 1.83
C VAL A 36 -5.53 -5.01 3.17
N TYR A 37 -5.71 -6.15 3.81
CA TYR A 37 -6.10 -6.27 5.21
C TYR A 37 -5.16 -7.28 5.87
N ALA A 38 -4.02 -6.81 6.37
CA ALA A 38 -2.97 -7.65 6.94
C ALA A 38 -3.39 -8.28 8.28
N PRO A 39 -2.79 -9.39 8.71
CA PRO A 39 -3.04 -10.00 10.02
C PRO A 39 -2.84 -9.02 11.18
N VAL A 40 -3.72 -9.12 12.18
CA VAL A 40 -3.57 -8.39 13.45
C VAL A 40 -2.51 -9.08 14.31
N GLU A 41 -2.41 -10.40 14.17
CA GLU A 41 -1.50 -11.30 14.84
C GLU A 41 -0.07 -11.09 14.33
N ASP A 42 0.82 -10.65 15.23
CA ASP A 42 2.17 -10.22 14.90
C ASP A 42 3.01 -11.31 14.21
N ASP A 43 2.81 -12.57 14.62
CA ASP A 43 3.51 -13.75 14.12
C ASP A 43 3.05 -14.20 12.72
N GLN A 44 1.86 -13.78 12.28
CA GLN A 44 1.32 -14.12 10.96
C GLN A 44 1.73 -13.13 9.88
N ARG A 45 2.15 -11.91 10.25
CA ARG A 45 2.44 -10.83 9.29
C ARG A 45 3.55 -11.17 8.30
N ALA A 46 4.64 -11.78 8.75
CA ALA A 46 5.77 -12.12 7.88
C ALA A 46 5.36 -13.10 6.78
N ALA A 47 4.73 -14.22 7.14
CA ALA A 47 4.23 -15.20 6.18
C ALA A 47 3.20 -14.60 5.22
N PHE A 48 2.31 -13.73 5.72
CA PHE A 48 1.35 -13.03 4.89
C PHE A 48 2.01 -12.17 3.82
N PHE A 49 2.88 -11.21 4.19
CA PHE A 49 3.51 -10.33 3.21
C PHE A 49 4.44 -11.08 2.25
N ALA A 50 5.15 -12.11 2.71
CA ALA A 50 5.98 -12.95 1.85
C ALA A 50 5.18 -13.77 0.83
N SER A 51 3.91 -14.03 1.10
CA SER A 51 3.02 -14.76 0.18
C SER A 51 2.38 -13.89 -0.89
N LEU A 52 2.50 -12.56 -0.78
CA LEU A 52 1.84 -11.65 -1.72
C LEU A 52 2.53 -11.69 -3.09
N PRO A 53 1.75 -11.68 -4.18
CA PRO A 53 2.29 -11.77 -5.53
C PRO A 53 3.12 -10.52 -5.86
N THR A 54 4.21 -10.75 -6.58
CA THR A 54 5.08 -9.72 -7.16
C THR A 54 5.13 -9.79 -8.68
N ASP A 55 4.53 -10.83 -9.25
CA ASP A 55 4.49 -11.10 -10.69
C ASP A 55 3.16 -10.61 -11.26
N PHE A 56 3.16 -9.49 -11.98
CA PHE A 56 2.01 -9.07 -12.75
C PHE A 56 2.41 -8.96 -14.22
N ASP A 57 1.59 -9.55 -15.09
CA ASP A 57 1.77 -9.37 -16.53
C ASP A 57 1.82 -7.86 -16.81
N ASP A 58 2.85 -7.42 -17.54
CA ASP A 58 3.17 -6.02 -17.81
C ASP A 58 3.93 -5.24 -16.70
N ASP A 59 4.56 -5.90 -15.72
CA ASP A 59 5.26 -5.27 -14.57
C ASP A 59 6.23 -4.13 -14.94
N ASP A 60 6.90 -4.20 -16.10
CA ASP A 60 7.83 -3.14 -16.55
C ASP A 60 7.10 -1.82 -16.86
N GLN A 61 5.79 -1.83 -17.11
CA GLN A 61 4.96 -0.67 -17.48
C GLN A 61 3.71 -0.49 -16.60
N GLY A 62 3.41 -1.43 -15.71
CA GLY A 62 2.26 -1.39 -14.82
C GLY A 62 2.36 -0.32 -13.74
N ILE A 63 1.25 0.39 -13.49
CA ILE A 63 1.09 1.30 -12.36
C ILE A 63 0.41 0.56 -11.21
N HIS A 64 1.04 0.55 -10.04
CA HIS A 64 0.49 -0.07 -8.84
C HIS A 64 -0.01 0.99 -7.85
N ILE A 65 -1.24 0.81 -7.35
CA ILE A 65 -1.82 1.60 -6.27
C ILE A 65 -2.28 0.63 -5.19
N ILE A 66 -1.69 0.73 -4.01
CA ILE A 66 -1.88 -0.21 -2.91
C ILE A 66 -2.48 0.54 -1.73
N GLY A 67 -3.64 0.10 -1.26
CA GLY A 67 -4.31 0.70 -0.11
C GLY A 67 -4.77 -0.35 0.89
N GLY A 68 -4.99 0.08 2.13
CA GLY A 68 -5.65 -0.73 3.15
C GLY A 68 -4.97 -0.67 4.51
N ASP A 69 -5.33 -1.62 5.38
CA ASP A 69 -4.84 -1.74 6.75
C ASP A 69 -3.72 -2.78 6.81
N PHE A 70 -2.51 -2.30 7.11
CA PHE A 70 -1.29 -3.10 7.17
C PHE A 70 -1.02 -3.66 8.56
N ASN A 71 -1.81 -3.27 9.57
CA ASN A 71 -1.68 -3.68 10.97
C ASN A 71 -0.24 -3.55 11.56
N LEU A 72 0.62 -2.73 10.94
CA LEU A 72 1.95 -2.39 11.47
C LEU A 72 2.37 -0.97 11.07
N PRO A 73 3.06 -0.24 11.97
CA PRO A 73 3.62 1.06 11.64
C PRO A 73 4.95 0.92 10.86
N LEU A 74 5.02 1.50 9.66
CA LEU A 74 6.20 1.44 8.80
C LEU A 74 7.37 2.30 9.31
N ASN A 75 7.11 3.54 9.71
CA ASN A 75 8.10 4.36 10.39
C ASN A 75 7.79 4.43 11.89
N THR A 76 8.50 3.68 12.73
CA THR A 76 8.18 3.62 14.17
C THR A 76 8.27 4.96 14.90
N ALA A 77 9.09 5.90 14.43
CA ALA A 77 9.22 7.23 15.02
C ALA A 77 8.04 8.16 14.68
N LEU A 78 7.45 7.98 13.48
CA LEU A 78 6.43 8.90 12.96
C LEU A 78 5.02 8.30 12.96
N ASP A 79 4.93 6.98 12.80
CA ASP A 79 3.68 6.22 12.64
C ASP A 79 3.23 5.54 13.94
N ALA A 80 3.96 5.71 15.06
CA ALA A 80 3.56 5.20 16.37
C ALA A 80 3.77 6.24 17.48
N THR A 81 2.96 6.16 18.53
CA THR A 81 3.16 6.95 19.77
C THR A 81 4.23 6.37 20.68
N SER A 82 4.43 5.05 20.61
CA SER A 82 5.38 4.33 21.46
C SER A 82 6.02 3.22 20.64
N PRO A 83 7.36 3.08 20.62
CA PRO A 83 8.02 1.96 19.96
C PRO A 83 7.60 0.63 20.57
N SER A 84 7.49 -0.41 19.73
CA SER A 84 7.29 -1.79 20.16
C SER A 84 8.13 -2.71 19.28
N ALA A 85 8.79 -3.70 19.88
CA ALA A 85 9.58 -4.70 19.15
C ALA A 85 8.70 -5.47 18.14
N ASN A 86 7.44 -5.72 18.50
CA ASN A 86 6.48 -6.43 17.67
C ASN A 86 6.10 -5.69 16.37
N TYR A 87 6.39 -4.39 16.27
CA TYR A 87 6.16 -3.62 15.03
C TYR A 87 7.13 -4.02 13.91
N ASN A 88 8.21 -4.73 14.24
CA ASN A 88 9.15 -5.21 13.23
C ASN A 88 8.74 -6.56 12.61
N ASN A 89 7.81 -7.29 13.23
CA ASN A 89 7.36 -8.58 12.70
C ASN A 89 6.64 -8.38 11.35
N GLY A 90 7.15 -8.99 10.29
CA GLY A 90 6.60 -8.84 8.94
C GLY A 90 6.95 -7.52 8.24
N LYS A 91 7.70 -6.61 8.88
CA LYS A 91 8.06 -5.32 8.27
C LYS A 91 9.02 -5.49 7.09
N ALA A 92 9.99 -6.39 7.21
CA ALA A 92 10.97 -6.61 6.15
C ALA A 92 10.29 -7.17 4.89
N GLU A 93 9.38 -8.13 5.07
CA GLU A 93 8.61 -8.78 4.02
C GLU A 93 7.63 -7.78 3.37
N CYS A 94 6.97 -6.95 4.18
CA CYS A 94 6.13 -5.86 3.69
C CYS A 94 6.93 -4.88 2.82
N LEU A 95 8.08 -4.41 3.31
CA LEU A 95 8.94 -3.49 2.56
C LEU A 95 9.51 -4.12 1.29
N ALA A 96 9.87 -5.40 1.33
CA ALA A 96 10.33 -6.13 0.14
C ALA A 96 9.23 -6.22 -0.93
N TRP A 97 7.99 -6.53 -0.52
CA TRP A 97 6.85 -6.57 -1.43
C TRP A 97 6.52 -5.20 -2.03
N LEU A 98 6.47 -4.15 -1.21
CA LEU A 98 6.26 -2.78 -1.69
C LEU A 98 7.37 -2.31 -2.65
N ALA A 99 8.63 -2.68 -2.36
CA ALA A 99 9.76 -2.37 -3.22
C ALA A 99 9.71 -3.11 -4.55
N ALA A 100 9.30 -4.38 -4.57
CA ALA A 100 9.12 -5.17 -5.78
C ALA A 100 8.10 -4.52 -6.73
N LEU A 101 7.05 -3.90 -6.18
CA LEU A 101 6.02 -3.20 -6.94
C LEU A 101 6.34 -1.71 -7.20
N ARG A 102 7.54 -1.24 -6.84
CA ARG A 102 8.03 0.12 -7.08
C ARG A 102 7.10 1.22 -6.55
N VAL A 103 6.38 0.95 -5.46
CA VAL A 103 5.46 1.91 -4.84
C VAL A 103 6.09 2.65 -3.67
N THR A 104 5.56 3.84 -3.38
CA THR A 104 5.99 4.67 -2.24
C THR A 104 4.80 5.20 -1.46
N ASP A 105 5.03 5.51 -0.18
CA ASP A 105 4.03 6.10 0.71
C ASP A 105 3.73 7.55 0.29
N ALA A 106 2.59 7.74 -0.38
CA ALA A 106 2.19 9.05 -0.89
C ALA A 106 2.00 10.08 0.24
N TYR A 107 1.51 9.66 1.42
CA TYR A 107 1.36 10.58 2.54
C TYR A 107 2.72 11.04 3.05
N ARG A 108 3.66 10.11 3.24
CA ARG A 108 5.00 10.43 3.76
C ARG A 108 5.82 11.23 2.75
N LEU A 109 5.60 11.03 1.44
CA LEU A 109 6.23 11.84 0.40
C LEU A 109 5.77 13.31 0.47
N LYS A 110 4.48 13.56 0.73
CA LYS A 110 3.93 14.93 0.89
C LYS A 110 4.24 15.55 2.25
N TYR A 111 4.21 14.74 3.30
CA TYR A 111 4.36 15.17 4.69
C TYR A 111 5.47 14.36 5.39
N PRO A 112 6.75 14.66 5.12
CA PRO A 112 7.87 13.83 5.54
C PRO A 112 7.97 13.63 7.06
N SER A 113 7.66 14.66 7.85
CA SER A 113 7.79 14.65 9.31
C SER A 113 6.45 14.67 10.05
N THR A 114 5.33 14.90 9.37
CA THR A 114 4.03 15.02 10.02
C THR A 114 3.57 13.65 10.53
N ARG A 115 3.12 13.62 11.78
CA ARG A 115 2.51 12.44 12.39
C ARG A 115 1.02 12.45 12.11
N VAL A 116 0.51 11.32 11.62
CA VAL A 116 -0.91 11.04 11.48
C VAL A 116 -1.15 9.64 12.00
N PHE A 117 -2.33 9.38 12.56
CA PHE A 117 -2.70 8.08 13.10
C PHE A 117 -4.06 7.69 12.55
N SER A 118 -4.23 6.42 12.23
CA SER A 118 -5.46 5.88 11.63
C SER A 118 -6.12 4.84 12.52
N ARG A 119 -5.36 4.22 13.45
CA ARG A 119 -5.92 3.31 14.45
C ARG A 119 -6.88 4.06 15.39
N PRO A 120 -8.02 3.45 15.77
CA PRO A 120 -8.83 3.92 16.89
C PRO A 120 -7.98 4.19 18.13
N GLY A 121 -8.22 5.34 18.78
CA GLY A 121 -7.40 5.80 19.91
C GLY A 121 -6.10 6.54 19.50
N ARG A 122 -5.89 6.81 18.20
CA ARG A 122 -4.83 7.69 17.67
C ARG A 122 -3.41 7.32 18.11
N ARG A 123 -3.12 6.02 18.20
CA ARG A 123 -1.80 5.51 18.63
C ARG A 123 -0.85 5.22 17.49
N ASN A 124 -1.39 4.61 16.43
CA ASN A 124 -0.59 4.15 15.31
C ASN A 124 -1.24 4.57 13.99
N ARG A 125 -0.41 4.78 12.98
CA ARG A 125 -0.81 4.76 11.58
C ARG A 125 -0.68 3.33 11.08
N LEU A 126 -1.79 2.74 10.68
CA LEU A 126 -1.86 1.37 10.18
C LEU A 126 -2.43 1.33 8.76
N ASP A 127 -3.14 2.38 8.37
CA ASP A 127 -3.73 2.54 7.05
C ASP A 127 -2.81 3.36 6.16
N TYR A 128 -2.55 2.82 4.98
CA TYR A 128 -1.62 3.40 4.03
C TYR A 128 -2.22 3.44 2.62
N ILE A 129 -1.76 4.40 1.83
CA ILE A 129 -1.91 4.42 0.38
C ILE A 129 -0.52 4.55 -0.20
N PHE A 130 -0.06 3.50 -0.87
CA PHE A 130 1.16 3.50 -1.67
C PHE A 130 0.79 3.67 -3.14
N VAL A 131 1.62 4.42 -3.84
CA VAL A 131 1.42 4.75 -5.24
C VAL A 131 2.73 4.49 -5.96
N ASP A 132 2.65 3.98 -7.19
CA ASP A 132 3.80 3.88 -8.10
C ASP A 132 4.69 5.12 -8.00
N TRP A 133 6.00 4.90 -7.86
CA TRP A 133 6.97 5.96 -7.62
C TRP A 133 6.94 7.05 -8.70
N GLY A 134 6.84 6.65 -9.97
CA GLY A 134 6.78 7.57 -11.09
C GLY A 134 5.53 8.44 -11.01
N LEU A 135 4.38 7.82 -10.80
CA LEU A 135 3.12 8.55 -10.66
C LEU A 135 3.12 9.50 -9.44
N ALA A 136 3.62 9.04 -8.29
CA ALA A 136 3.66 9.84 -7.07
C ALA A 136 4.57 11.06 -7.24
N THR A 137 5.80 10.87 -7.71
CA THR A 137 6.77 11.97 -7.86
C THR A 137 6.39 12.97 -8.95
N HIS A 138 5.64 12.60 -9.99
CA HIS A 138 5.23 13.57 -11.01
C HIS A 138 4.03 14.42 -10.60
N HIS A 139 3.11 13.89 -9.78
CA HIS A 139 1.80 14.53 -9.57
C HIS A 139 1.56 15.07 -8.14
N LEU A 140 2.28 14.59 -7.14
CA LEU A 140 1.99 14.95 -5.74
C LEU A 140 2.31 16.42 -5.44
N HIS A 141 3.30 17.01 -6.12
CA HIS A 141 3.74 18.41 -5.92
C HIS A 141 2.64 19.44 -6.23
N ASN A 142 1.72 19.11 -7.13
CA ASN A 142 0.65 20.01 -7.58
C ASN A 142 -0.70 19.71 -6.90
N SER A 143 -0.74 18.75 -5.98
CA SER A 143 -1.98 18.32 -5.34
C SER A 143 -2.31 19.22 -4.14
N VAL A 144 -3.34 20.06 -4.25
CA VAL A 144 -3.90 20.85 -3.13
C VAL A 144 -5.15 20.14 -2.62
N TYR A 145 -5.28 20.01 -1.29
CA TYR A 145 -6.53 19.59 -0.67
C TYR A 145 -7.19 20.83 -0.08
N GLU A 146 -8.25 21.31 -0.72
CA GLU A 146 -9.11 22.34 -0.14
C GLU A 146 -10.29 21.64 0.54
N ALA A 147 -10.35 21.78 1.87
CA ALA A 147 -11.53 21.35 2.61
C ALA A 147 -12.64 22.38 2.35
N ASN A 148 -13.72 21.95 1.68
CA ASN A 148 -14.97 22.70 1.65
C ASN A 148 -15.57 22.82 3.05
#